data_AF-A0A359C9V5-F1
#
_entry.id   AF-A0A359C9V5-F1
#
_cell.length_a   1.000
_cell.length_b   1.000
_cell.length_c   1.000
_cell.angle_alpha   90.00
_cell.angle_beta   90.00
_cell.angle_gamma   90.00
#
_symmetry.space_group_name_H-M   'P 1'
#
loop_
_entity.id
_entity.type
_entity.pdbx_description
1 polymer ?
#
loop_
_entity_poly.entity_id
_entity_poly.type
_entity_poly.pdbx_seq_one_letter_code
_entity_poly.pdbx_strand_id
1 'polypeptide(L)' 'MAKQLKFDAEARAAIKIGVDILTDAVKVTLGPRGRNVIIEKSFGSPLVTKDGVTVAKEVELQDKYENMGAQM' A
#
# COMPACT_ATOMS: atom_id res chain seq x y z
N MET A 1 -10.64 -21.52 9.17
CA MET A 1 -9.16 -21.45 9.16
C MET A 1 -8.67 -21.09 10.54
N ALA A 2 -7.56 -21.67 10.99
CA ALA A 2 -6.92 -21.31 12.25
C ALA A 2 -6.27 -19.92 12.16
N LYS A 3 -6.19 -19.21 13.29
CA LYS A 3 -5.47 -17.93 13.36
C LYS A 3 -3.96 -18.20 13.41
N GLN A 4 -3.21 -17.52 12.55
CA GLN A 4 -1.75 -17.52 12.62
C GLN A 4 -1.30 -16.41 13.58
N LEU A 5 -0.29 -16.70 14.39
CA LEU A 5 0.25 -15.77 15.38
C LEU A 5 1.71 -15.50 15.05
N LYS A 6 2.06 -14.22 14.90
CA LYS A 6 3.44 -13.73 14.78
C LYS A 6 3.75 -12.85 15.98
N PHE A 7 4.99 -12.87 16.45
CA PHE A 7 5.41 -12.17 17.66
C PHE A 7 6.65 -11.30 17.43
N ASP A 8 6.89 -10.38 18.36
CA ASP A 8 8.11 -9.58 18.50
C ASP A 8 8.66 -8.95 17.22
N ALA A 9 9.87 -9.34 16.81
CA ALA A 9 10.58 -8.76 15.68
C ALA A 9 9.96 -9.17 14.34
N GLU A 10 9.46 -10.41 14.24
CA GLU A 10 8.87 -10.92 12.99
C GLU A 10 7.55 -10.20 12.67
N ALA A 11 6.70 -10.00 13.68
CA ALA A 11 5.46 -9.25 13.52
C ALA A 11 5.72 -7.78 13.11
N ARG A 12 6.70 -7.13 13.76
CA ARG A 12 7.07 -5.75 13.44
C ARG A 12 7.70 -5.62 12.06
N ALA A 13 8.52 -6.58 11.65
CA ALA A 13 9.11 -6.59 10.31
C ALA A 13 8.04 -6.68 9.22
N ALA A 14 7.06 -7.59 9.38
CA ALA A 14 5.97 -7.72 8.41
C ALA A 14 5.11 -6.44 8.32
N ILE A 15 4.74 -5.85 9.46
CA ILE A 15 3.99 -4.59 9.48
C ILE A 15 4.79 -3.46 8.81
N LYS A 16 6.09 -3.36 9.11
CA LYS A 16 6.96 -2.34 8.52
C LYS A 16 7.00 -2.44 6.99
N ILE A 17 7.09 -3.65 6.44
CA ILE A 17 7.05 -3.87 4.98
C ILE A 17 5.76 -3.30 4.38
N GLY A 18 4.62 -3.56 5.02
CA GLY A 18 3.34 -3.00 4.59
C GLY A 18 3.30 -1.47 4.56
N VAL A 19 3.78 -0.85 5.65
CA VAL A 19 3.87 0.62 5.77
C VAL A 19 4.81 1.19 4.70
N ASP A 20 5.96 0.54 4.47
CA ASP A 20 6.94 0.98 3.48
C ASP A 20 6.34 0.95 2.07
N ILE A 21 5.62 -0.12 1.71
CA ILE A 21 4.97 -0.25 0.39
C ILE A 21 3.93 0.85 0.17
N LEU A 22 3.05 1.08 1.14
CA LEU A 22 2.06 2.16 1.07
C LEU A 22 2.74 3.53 0.92
N THR A 23 3.74 3.79 1.77
CA THR A 23 4.44 5.08 1.81
C THR A 23 5.19 5.33 0.50
N ASP A 24 5.84 4.31 -0.05
CA ASP A 24 6.57 4.41 -1.31
C ASP A 24 5.65 4.69 -2.50
N ALA A 25 4.45 4.10 -2.51
CA ALA A 25 3.43 4.37 -3.52
C ALA A 25 2.84 5.78 -3.41
N VAL A 26 2.60 6.28 -2.19
CA VAL A 26 1.96 7.59 -1.98
C VAL A 26 2.96 8.74 -2.12
N LYS A 27 4.18 8.61 -1.58
CA LYS A 27 5.15 9.72 -1.49
C LYS A 27 5.56 10.30 -2.84
N VAL A 28 5.52 9.50 -3.90
CA VAL A 28 5.86 9.97 -5.26
C VAL A 28 4.89 11.03 -5.77
N THR A 29 3.68 11.08 -5.21
CA THR A 29 2.64 12.05 -5.59
C THR A 29 2.77 13.41 -4.90
N LEU A 30 3.68 13.54 -3.92
CA LEU A 30 3.76 14.71 -3.06
C LEU A 30 4.32 15.96 -3.76
N GLY A 31 3.67 17.09 -3.53
CA GLY A 31 4.14 18.41 -3.90
C GLY A 31 3.89 18.79 -5.38
N PRO A 32 4.27 20.02 -5.77
CA PRO A 32 3.98 20.55 -7.11
C PRO A 32 4.70 19.80 -8.24
N ARG A 33 5.75 19.03 -7.90
CA ARG A 33 6.49 18.16 -8.84
C ARG A 33 6.22 16.67 -8.62
N GLY A 34 5.11 16.32 -7.96
CA GLY A 34 4.66 14.94 -7.81
C GLY A 34 4.55 14.22 -9.15
N ARG A 35 4.87 12.93 -9.15
CA ARG A 35 4.80 12.03 -10.30
C ARG A 35 3.46 11.30 -10.35
N ASN A 36 3.13 10.82 -11.54
CA ASN A 36 1.93 10.04 -11.76
C ASN A 36 2.11 8.62 -11.21
N VAL A 37 1.05 8.10 -10.62
CA VAL A 37 0.86 6.69 -10.30
C VAL A 37 -0.20 6.14 -11.26
N ILE A 38 0.04 4.93 -11.76
CA ILE A 38 -0.87 4.22 -12.66
C ILE A 38 -1.52 3.10 -11.87
N ILE A 39 -2.85 3.05 -11.89
CA ILE A 39 -3.67 2.09 -11.15
C ILE A 39 -4.47 1.29 -12.17
N GLU A 40 -4.41 -0.03 -12.06
CA GLU A 40 -5.19 -0.95 -12.88
C GLU A 40 -6.69 -0.82 -12.54
N LYS A 41 -7.53 -0.90 -13.57
CA LYS A 41 -8.98 -0.98 -13.40
C LYS A 41 -9.44 -2.31 -14.00
N SER A 42 -10.42 -2.94 -13.35
CA SER A 42 -11.00 -4.21 -13.82
C SER A 42 -11.61 -4.11 -15.23
N PHE A 43 -11.99 -2.91 -15.67
CA PHE A 43 -12.52 -2.65 -17.01
C PHE A 43 -12.05 -1.29 -17.53
N GLY A 44 -11.79 -1.21 -18.84
CA GLY A 44 -11.43 0.04 -19.52
C GLY A 44 -9.95 0.39 -19.43
N SER A 45 -9.65 1.70 -19.45
CA SER A 45 -8.28 2.21 -19.38
C SER A 45 -7.79 2.36 -17.94
N PRO A 46 -6.47 2.23 -17.69
CA PRO A 46 -5.90 2.42 -16.36
C PRO A 46 -6.12 3.87 -15.87
N LEU A 47 -6.20 4.03 -14.56
CA LEU A 47 -6.31 5.35 -13.92
C LEU A 47 -4.91 5.92 -13.71
N VAL A 48 -4.65 7.11 -14.25
CA VAL A 48 -3.42 7.86 -14.02
C VAL A 48 -3.73 9.00 -13.06
N THR A 49 -3.09 9.03 -11.88
CA THR A 49 -3.39 10.02 -10.84
C THR A 49 -2.13 10.54 -10.14
N LYS A 50 -2.24 11.75 -9.57
CA LYS A 50 -1.29 12.32 -8.59
C LYS A 50 -1.94 12.55 -7.23
N ASP A 51 -3.14 12.03 -7.03
CA ASP A 51 -3.83 12.12 -5.75
C ASP A 51 -3.39 10.96 -4.85
N GLY A 52 -2.60 11.28 -3.81
CA GLY A 52 -2.13 10.30 -2.84
C GLY A 52 -3.25 9.61 -2.07
N VAL A 53 -4.42 10.26 -1.90
CA VAL A 53 -5.57 9.65 -1.23
C VAL A 53 -6.16 8.53 -2.08
N THR A 54 -6.30 8.75 -3.39
CA THR A 54 -6.72 7.72 -4.34
C THR A 54 -5.71 6.58 -4.40
N VAL A 55 -4.41 6.87 -4.43
CA VAL A 55 -3.37 5.83 -4.44
C VAL A 55 -3.44 4.96 -3.18
N ALA A 56 -3.56 5.57 -2.00
CA ALA A 56 -3.61 4.83 -0.74
C ALA A 56 -4.78 3.84 -0.65
N LYS A 57 -5.95 4.19 -1.23
CA LYS A 57 -7.14 3.33 -1.22
C LYS A 57 -6.99 2.05 -2.04
N GLU A 58 -6.10 2.06 -3.01
CA GLU A 58 -5.91 0.95 -3.96
C GLU A 58 -4.76 0.02 -3.52
N VAL A 59 -4.08 0.31 -2.42
CA VAL A 59 -3.01 -0.54 -1.88
C VAL A 59 -3.62 -1.67 -1.06
N GLU A 60 -3.61 -2.87 -1.63
CA GLU A 60 -3.96 -4.12 -0.95
C GLU A 60 -2.85 -5.16 -1.15
N LEU A 61 -2.37 -5.73 -0.05
CA LEU A 61 -1.24 -6.67 -0.05
C LEU A 61 -1.71 -8.10 0.19
N GLN A 62 -1.05 -9.07 -0.46
CA GLN A 62 -1.40 -10.48 -0.36
C GLN A 62 -1.08 -11.07 1.03
N ASP A 63 0.05 -10.68 1.64
CA ASP A 63 0.37 -11.10 3.00
C ASP A 63 -0.49 -10.32 3.99
N LYS A 64 -1.18 -11.03 4.89
CA LYS A 64 -2.13 -10.42 5.83
C LYS A 64 -1.45 -9.49 6.84
N TYR A 65 -0.22 -9.78 7.25
CA TYR A 65 0.50 -8.98 8.25
C TYR A 65 1.09 -7.72 7.62
N GLU A 66 1.58 -7.82 6.39
CA GLU A 66 1.96 -6.65 5.59
C GLU A 66 0.72 -5.80 5.31
N ASN A 67 -0.39 -6.40 4.86
CA ASN A 67 -1.63 -5.67 4.59
C ASN A 67 -2.17 -4.97 5.84
N MET A 68 -2.08 -5.60 7.02
CA MET A 68 -2.38 -4.95 8.30
C MET A 68 -1.54 -3.68 8.49
N GLY A 69 -0.25 -3.72 8.16
CA GLY A 69 0.61 -2.53 8.24
C GLY A 69 0.23 -1.44 7.22
N ALA A 70 -0.19 -1.81 6.02
CA ALA A 70 -0.68 -0.86 5.02
C ALA A 70 -2.07 -0.26 5.35
N GLN A 71 -2.85 -0.90 6.22
CA GLN A 71 -4.22 -0.48 6.58
C GLN A 71 -4.31 0.19 7.97
N MET A 72 -3.20 0.31 8.69
CA MET A 72 -3.08 0.99 9.98
C MET A 72 -3.05 2.51 9.84
#